data_AF-A0A699WZD9-F1
#
_entry.id   AF-A0A699WZD9-F1
#
_cell.length_a   1.000
_cell.length_b   1.000
_cell.length_c   1.000
_cell.angle_alpha   90.00
_cell.angle_beta   90.00
_cell.angle_gamma   90.00
#
_symmetry.space_group_name_H-M   'P 1'
#
loop_
_entity.id
_entity.type
_entity.pdbx_description
1 polymer ?
#
loop_
_entity_poly.entity_id
_entity_poly.type
_entity_poly.pdbx_seq_one_letter_code
_entity_poly.pdbx_strand_id
1 'polypeptide(L)'
;SNGLRKARRTMSKEVLLVVESVSNEKGVPADVIFEALEIALATATKKRFEDEVDLRVEINRHTGAYETFRRWTVVEEDDLDDPAIETWPTKVAETHPGAK
;
A
#
# COMPACT_ATOMS: atom_id res chain seq x y z
N SER A 1 -22.27 19.93 -22.06
CA SER A 1 -20.81 19.80 -21.85
C SER A 1 -20.58 18.86 -20.69
N ASN A 2 -20.56 17.54 -20.97
CA ASN A 2 -19.40 16.66 -20.77
C ASN A 2 -18.80 16.80 -19.35
N GLY A 3 -19.15 15.95 -18.39
CA GLY A 3 -18.88 14.51 -18.44
C GLY A 3 -17.77 14.09 -17.47
N LEU A 4 -17.49 14.87 -16.41
CA LEU A 4 -16.49 14.51 -15.40
C LEU A 4 -17.08 13.45 -14.45
N ARG A 5 -17.02 12.20 -14.92
CA ARG A 5 -17.31 10.99 -14.14
C ARG A 5 -16.43 10.99 -12.90
N LYS A 6 -17.00 11.32 -11.74
CA LYS A 6 -16.41 10.98 -10.45
C LYS A 6 -16.63 9.49 -10.19
N ALA A 7 -15.91 8.64 -10.92
CA ALA A 7 -15.86 7.20 -10.71
C ALA A 7 -15.08 6.88 -9.42
N ARG A 8 -15.58 7.34 -8.26
CA ARG A 8 -14.85 7.26 -6.98
C ARG A 8 -15.69 6.68 -5.84
N ARG A 9 -16.54 5.67 -6.09
CA ARG A 9 -17.40 5.11 -5.03
C ARG A 9 -17.66 3.60 -5.03
N THR A 10 -17.12 2.79 -5.95
CA THR A 10 -17.63 1.40 -6.09
C THR A 10 -16.69 0.28 -5.60
N MET A 11 -15.37 0.42 -5.68
CA MET A 11 -14.45 -0.65 -5.23
C MET A 11 -14.26 -0.75 -3.71
N SER A 12 -14.53 0.32 -2.97
CA SER A 12 -14.16 0.38 -1.55
C SER A 12 -15.04 -0.50 -0.65
N LYS A 13 -16.33 -0.62 -0.94
CA LYS A 13 -17.24 -1.42 -0.10
C LYS A 13 -17.15 -2.93 -0.36
N GLU A 14 -16.72 -3.33 -1.55
CA GLU A 14 -16.61 -4.75 -1.93
C GLU A 14 -15.51 -5.46 -1.12
N VAL A 15 -14.38 -4.78 -0.88
CA VAL A 15 -13.30 -5.30 -0.02
C VAL A 15 -13.82 -5.64 1.38
N LEU A 16 -14.62 -4.77 1.99
CA LEU A 16 -15.15 -5.00 3.33
C LEU A 16 -16.08 -6.22 3.36
N LEU A 17 -16.93 -6.38 2.34
CA LEU A 17 -17.82 -7.54 2.22
C LEU A 17 -17.05 -8.85 2.05
N VAL A 18 -15.98 -8.85 1.25
CA VAL A 18 -15.12 -10.03 1.07
C VAL A 18 -14.44 -10.40 2.39
N VAL A 19 -13.89 -9.41 3.11
CA VAL A 19 -13.25 -9.63 4.40
C VAL A 19 -14.24 -10.21 5.41
N GLU A 20 -15.43 -9.62 5.54
CA GLU A 20 -16.48 -10.09 6.45
C GLU A 20 -16.91 -11.53 6.10
N SER A 21 -17.17 -11.79 4.82
CA SER A 21 -17.58 -13.12 4.34
C SER A 21 -16.54 -14.18 4.66
N VAL A 22 -15.26 -13.93 4.33
CA VAL A 22 -14.18 -14.90 4.55
C VAL A 22 -13.91 -15.07 6.04
N SER A 23 -13.99 -14.00 6.83
CA SER A 23 -13.82 -14.07 8.28
C SER A 23 -14.88 -14.98 8.92
N ASN A 24 -16.15 -14.78 8.56
CA ASN A 24 -17.25 -15.58 9.07
C ASN A 24 -17.21 -17.03 8.59
N GLU A 25 -16.84 -17.28 7.34
CA GLU A 25 -16.81 -18.64 6.76
C GLU A 25 -15.62 -19.45 7.27
N LYS A 26 -14.45 -18.84 7.39
CA LYS A 26 -13.19 -19.53 7.72
C LYS A 26 -12.78 -19.37 9.18
N GLY A 27 -13.47 -18.55 9.96
CA GLY A 27 -13.11 -18.23 11.35
C GLY A 27 -11.78 -17.48 11.46
N VAL A 28 -11.34 -16.82 10.40
CA VAL A 28 -10.06 -16.09 10.35
C VAL A 28 -10.31 -14.65 10.77
N PRO A 29 -9.47 -14.04 11.64
CA PRO A 29 -9.61 -12.64 12.00
C PRO A 29 -9.56 -11.72 10.78
N ALA A 30 -10.45 -10.73 10.72
CA ALA A 30 -10.50 -9.76 9.63
C ALA A 30 -9.15 -9.09 9.35
N ASP A 31 -8.39 -8.81 10.41
CA ASP A 31 -7.05 -8.20 10.35
C ASP A 31 -6.07 -9.01 9.50
N VAL A 32 -6.06 -10.33 9.66
CA VAL A 32 -5.21 -11.24 8.87
C VAL A 32 -5.61 -11.21 7.40
N ILE A 33 -6.91 -11.10 7.10
CA ILE A 33 -7.41 -11.03 5.74
C ILE A 33 -7.04 -9.69 5.10
N PHE A 34 -7.15 -8.57 5.83
CA PHE A 34 -6.68 -7.27 5.36
C PHE A 34 -5.19 -7.30 5.03
N GLU A 35 -4.35 -7.83 5.91
CA GLU A 35 -2.91 -7.96 5.67
C GLU A 35 -2.63 -8.79 4.40
N ALA A 36 -3.32 -9.92 4.23
CA ALA A 36 -3.16 -10.76 3.05
C ALA A 36 -3.56 -10.01 1.76
N LEU A 37 -4.66 -9.27 1.78
CA LEU A 37 -5.11 -8.45 0.64
C LEU A 37 -4.13 -7.33 0.33
N GLU A 38 -3.60 -6.66 1.34
CA GLU A 38 -2.58 -5.62 1.18
C GLU A 38 -1.30 -6.15 0.56
N ILE A 39 -0.81 -7.32 1.01
CA ILE A 39 0.35 -8.00 0.43
C ILE A 39 0.07 -8.38 -1.03
N ALA A 40 -1.11 -8.92 -1.31
CA ALA A 40 -1.50 -9.29 -2.68
C ALA A 40 -1.55 -8.07 -3.61
N LEU A 41 -2.13 -6.96 -3.16
CA LEU A 41 -2.18 -5.70 -3.91
C LEU A 41 -0.79 -5.10 -4.12
N ALA A 42 0.06 -5.09 -3.09
CA ALA A 42 1.44 -4.63 -3.19
C ALA A 42 2.22 -5.47 -4.22
N THR A 43 2.11 -6.79 -4.15
CA THR A 43 2.76 -7.73 -5.08
C THR A 43 2.28 -7.53 -6.52
N ALA A 44 0.97 -7.39 -6.72
CA ALA A 44 0.39 -7.13 -8.04
C ALA A 44 0.83 -5.79 -8.61
N THR A 45 1.02 -4.78 -7.75
CA THR A 45 1.46 -3.46 -8.15
C THR A 45 2.97 -3.43 -8.44
N LYS A 46 3.79 -4.14 -7.66
CA LYS A 46 5.26 -4.27 -7.87
C LYS A 46 5.59 -4.78 -9.26
N LYS A 47 4.80 -5.74 -9.79
CA LYS A 47 4.98 -6.29 -11.16
C LYS A 47 4.90 -5.27 -12.29
N ARG A 48 4.42 -4.05 -12.03
CA ARG A 48 4.32 -2.97 -13.04
C ARG A 48 5.56 -2.06 -13.07
N PHE A 49 6.49 -2.24 -12.14
CA PHE A 49 7.75 -1.51 -12.10
C PHE A 49 8.85 -2.36 -12.72
N GLU A 50 9.72 -1.72 -13.50
CA GLU A 50 10.90 -2.36 -14.10
C GLU A 50 12.00 -2.57 -13.05
N ASP A 51 12.11 -1.64 -12.11
CA ASP A 51 13.07 -1.68 -11.02
C ASP A 51 12.53 -2.44 -9.79
N GLU A 52 13.44 -2.95 -8.97
CA GLU A 52 13.13 -3.44 -7.65
C GLU A 52 12.60 -2.28 -6.79
N VAL A 53 11.33 -2.36 -6.40
CA VAL A 53 10.70 -1.40 -5.49
C VAL A 53 10.06 -2.12 -4.31
N ASP A 54 10.12 -1.49 -3.14
CA ASP A 54 9.30 -1.89 -1.99
C ASP A 54 8.02 -1.06 -1.95
N LEU A 55 6.88 -1.76 -1.93
CA LEU A 55 5.56 -1.16 -1.92
C LEU A 55 4.76 -1.68 -0.73
N ARG A 56 4.08 -0.75 -0.05
CA ARG A 56 3.11 -1.04 0.99
C ARG A 56 1.74 -0.55 0.53
N VAL A 57 0.73 -1.40 0.61
CA VAL A 57 -0.66 -1.00 0.42
C VAL A 57 -1.32 -0.95 1.79
N GLU A 58 -2.09 0.10 2.09
CA GLU A 58 -2.89 0.19 3.32
C GLU A 58 -4.37 0.30 2.95
N ILE A 59 -5.20 -0.58 3.51
CA ILE A 59 -6.64 -0.55 3.34
C ILE A 59 -7.27 0.12 4.57
N ASN A 60 -7.98 1.21 4.34
CA ASN A 60 -8.81 1.84 5.36
C ASN A 60 -9.98 0.92 5.71
N ARG A 61 -9.94 0.29 6.88
CA ARG A 61 -10.90 -0.74 7.32
C ARG A 61 -12.34 -0.25 7.47
N HIS A 62 -12.57 1.06 7.53
CA HIS A 62 -13.92 1.62 7.67
C HIS A 62 -14.57 1.94 6.32
N THR A 63 -13.76 2.30 5.33
CA THR A 63 -14.25 2.72 4.01
C THR A 63 -13.98 1.68 2.93
N GLY A 64 -12.97 0.83 3.15
CA GLY A 64 -12.32 -0.10 2.22
C GLY A 64 -11.60 0.59 1.07
N ALA A 65 -11.38 1.91 1.15
CA ALA A 65 -10.43 2.58 0.26
C ALA A 65 -9.01 2.12 0.59
N TYR A 66 -8.14 2.06 -0.42
CA TYR A 66 -6.74 1.72 -0.21
C TYR A 66 -5.82 2.74 -0.84
N GLU A 67 -4.66 2.89 -0.25
CA GLU A 67 -3.57 3.72 -0.75
C GLU A 67 -2.30 2.88 -0.88
N THR A 68 -1.48 3.20 -1.87
CA THR A 68 -0.21 2.52 -2.13
C THR A 68 0.92 3.50 -1.87
N PHE A 69 1.88 3.07 -1.07
CA PHE A 69 3.06 3.82 -0.69
C PHE A 69 4.30 3.09 -1.19
N ARG A 70 5.23 3.85 -1.76
CA ARG A 70 6.60 3.34 -1.95
C ARG A 70 7.37 3.54 -0.66
N ARG A 71 8.14 2.53 -0.29
CA ARG A 71 8.99 2.56 0.89
C ARG A 71 10.46 2.44 0.47
N TRP A 72 11.29 3.00 1.31
CA TRP A 72 12.72 2.84 1.27
C TRP A 72 13.19 2.45 2.67
N THR A 73 14.17 1.56 2.71
CA THR A 73 14.91 1.28 3.94
C THR A 73 15.83 2.47 4.21
N VAL A 74 15.76 3.02 5.42
CA VAL A 74 16.67 4.10 5.82
C VAL A 74 17.97 3.49 6.30
N VAL A 75 19.07 3.84 5.65
CA VAL A 75 20.45 3.44 5.96
C VAL A 75 21.30 4.69 6.19
N GLU A 76 22.49 4.53 6.77
CA GLU A 76 23.47 5.61 6.81
C GLU A 76 23.93 5.96 5.38
N GLU A 77 24.33 7.21 5.14
CA GLU A 77 24.72 7.66 3.80
C GLU A 77 25.89 6.85 3.23
N ASP A 78 26.86 6.51 4.06
CA ASP A 78 28.03 5.71 3.70
C ASP A 78 27.70 4.22 3.45
N ASP A 79 26.53 3.75 3.91
CA ASP A 79 26.06 2.37 3.80
C ASP A 79 25.03 2.17 2.67
N LEU A 80 24.80 3.19 1.83
CA LEU A 80 23.84 3.11 0.72
C LEU A 80 24.33 2.16 -0.38
N ASP A 81 23.62 1.05 -0.59
CA ASP A 81 23.93 0.05 -1.60
C ASP A 81 23.00 0.19 -2.82
N ASP A 82 21.68 0.21 -2.59
CA ASP A 82 20.68 0.29 -3.66
C ASP A 82 19.73 1.50 -3.52
N PRO A 83 19.93 2.59 -4.30
CA PRO A 83 19.07 3.77 -4.24
C PRO A 83 17.62 3.54 -4.71
N ALA A 84 17.30 2.39 -5.31
CA ALA A 84 15.93 2.03 -5.68
C ALA A 84 15.09 1.60 -4.46
N ILE A 85 15.72 1.02 -3.43
CA ILE A 85 15.05 0.50 -2.23
C ILE A 85 15.61 1.05 -0.92
N GLU A 86 16.70 1.80 -0.95
CA GLU A 86 17.34 2.43 0.20
C GLU A 86 17.42 3.95 0.06
N THR A 87 17.50 4.63 1.21
CA THR A 87 17.65 6.09 1.31
C THR A 87 18.36 6.43 2.61
N TRP A 88 18.81 7.68 2.77
CA TRP A 88 19.41 8.18 4.01
C TRP A 88 18.55 9.27 4.67
N PRO A 89 18.71 9.52 5.98
CA PRO A 89 17.82 10.39 6.76
C PRO A 89 17.65 11.81 6.19
N THR A 90 18.74 12.44 5.75
CA THR A 90 18.71 13.82 5.23
C THR A 90 17.81 13.93 4.00
N LYS A 91 17.90 12.97 3.07
CA LYS A 91 17.08 12.94 1.86
C LYS A 91 15.60 12.66 2.14
N VAL A 92 15.30 11.83 3.14
CA VAL A 92 13.91 11.59 3.58
C VAL A 92 13.27 12.88 4.07
N ALA A 93 13.99 13.67 4.88
CA ALA A 93 13.49 14.93 5.41
C ALA A 93 13.18 15.97 4.31
N GLU A 94 13.96 15.96 3.21
CA GLU A 94 13.76 16.86 2.07
C GLU A 94 12.61 16.43 1.15
N THR A 95 12.48 15.13 0.89
CA THR A 95 11.51 14.59 -0.09
C THR A 95 10.13 14.31 0.52
N HIS A 96 10.08 13.99 1.81
CA HIS A 96 8.86 13.63 2.52
C HIS A 96 8.84 14.24 3.94
N PRO A 97 8.66 15.57 4.06
CA PRO A 97 8.62 16.24 5.36
C PRO A 97 7.45 15.67 6.20
N GLY A 98 7.78 14.93 7.26
CA GLY A 98 6.82 14.27 8.15
C GLY A 98 6.80 12.74 8.10
N ALA A 99 7.66 12.10 7.30
CA ALA A 99 7.96 10.68 7.45
C ALA A 99 8.49 10.41 8.88
N LYS A 100 7.90 9.43 9.57
CA LYS A 100 8.29 9.01 10.94
C LYS A 100 9.26 7.86 10.89
#